data_AF-A0AA38HW02-F1
#
_entry.id   AF-A0AA38HW02-F1
#
_cell.length_a   1.000
_cell.length_b   1.000
_cell.length_c   1.000
_cell.angle_alpha   90.00
_cell.angle_beta   90.00
_cell.angle_gamma   90.00
#
_symmetry.space_group_name_H-M   'P 1'
#
loop_
_entity.id
_entity.type
_entity.pdbx_description
1 polymer ?
#
loop_
_entity_poly.entity_id
_entity_poly.type
_entity_poly.pdbx_seq_one_letter_code
_entity_poly.pdbx_strand_id
1 'polypeptide(L)'
;MGKKNGEDKRGLKLLFWNIASPKKKDNLFWDYVKNFDFVGPTETWILERDWNKLKDVLPKEFQWKLEGAKKEKRKGRAKGRIMTGVTKDIKEIEEGAIEMEGMVENN
;
A
#
# COMPACT_ATOMS: atom_id res chain seq x y z
N MET A 1 27.92 21.67 -30.82
CA MET A 1 26.66 20.89 -30.98
C MET A 1 26.43 20.07 -29.72
N GLY A 2 25.25 20.15 -29.10
CA GLY A 2 24.85 19.34 -27.93
C GLY A 2 24.79 17.84 -28.25
N LYS A 3 24.73 16.92 -27.28
CA LYS A 3 23.89 16.93 -26.07
C LYS A 3 24.59 16.24 -24.89
N LYS A 4 24.33 16.75 -23.69
CA LYS A 4 24.57 16.06 -22.42
C LYS A 4 23.67 14.81 -22.37
N ASN A 5 24.27 13.62 -22.40
CA ASN A 5 23.59 12.40 -21.96
C ASN A 5 23.61 12.38 -20.43
N GLY A 6 22.73 13.18 -19.82
CA GLY A 6 22.36 12.94 -18.43
C GLY A 6 21.20 11.96 -18.45
N GLU A 7 21.42 10.72 -18.00
CA GLU A 7 20.30 9.87 -17.61
C GLU A 7 19.52 10.63 -16.54
N ASP A 8 18.32 11.08 -16.90
CA ASP A 8 17.40 11.73 -15.97
C ASP A 8 16.91 10.65 -14.99
N LYS A 9 17.66 10.47 -13.89
CA LYS A 9 17.30 9.56 -12.82
C LYS A 9 16.08 10.14 -12.09
N ARG A 10 14.89 9.84 -12.62
CA ARG A 10 13.62 10.15 -11.96
C ARG A 10 13.63 9.53 -10.56
N GLY A 11 13.37 10.35 -9.55
CA GLY A 11 13.18 9.88 -8.17
C GLY A 11 11.87 9.09 -7.99
N LEU A 12 11.85 8.20 -7.00
CA LEU A 12 10.65 7.45 -6.61
C LEU A 12 9.70 8.33 -5.78
N LYS A 13 8.40 8.22 -6.05
CA LYS A 13 7.33 8.88 -5.30
C LYS A 13 6.63 7.86 -4.40
N LEU A 14 6.68 8.09 -3.10
CA LEU A 14 6.08 7.24 -2.08
C LEU A 14 4.94 7.96 -1.38
N LEU A 15 3.83 7.26 -1.13
CA LEU A 15 2.68 7.77 -0.38
C LEU A 15 2.36 6.83 0.78
N PHE A 16 2.39 7.33 2.01
CA PHE A 16 1.81 6.66 3.17
C PHE A 16 0.65 7.48 3.69
N TRP A 17 -0.53 6.86 3.79
CA TRP A 17 -1.75 7.59 4.16
C TRP A 17 -2.68 6.72 5.00
N ASN A 18 -3.01 7.20 6.20
CA ASN A 18 -4.18 6.70 6.93
C ASN A 18 -5.47 7.12 6.20
N ILE A 19 -6.12 6.15 5.56
CA ILE A 19 -7.32 6.39 4.75
C ILE A 19 -8.63 6.09 5.50
N ALA A 20 -8.55 5.50 6.70
CA ALA A 20 -9.65 5.05 7.56
C ALA A 20 -10.73 4.13 6.92
N SER A 21 -10.64 3.84 5.61
CA SER A 21 -11.26 2.74 4.86
C SER A 21 -11.13 3.01 3.36
N PRO A 22 -10.66 2.05 2.53
CA PRO A 22 -10.64 2.20 1.08
C PRO A 22 -12.04 2.11 0.44
N LYS A 23 -13.01 1.47 1.11
CA LYS A 23 -14.35 1.22 0.56
C LYS A 23 -15.18 2.48 0.30
N LYS A 24 -14.80 3.62 0.88
CA LYS A 24 -15.50 4.90 0.77
C LYS A 24 -14.80 5.90 -0.17
N LYS A 25 -13.70 5.50 -0.81
CA LYS A 25 -12.91 6.38 -1.67
C LYS A 25 -13.45 6.36 -3.10
N ASP A 26 -13.51 7.53 -3.72
CA ASP A 26 -14.02 7.73 -5.07
C ASP A 26 -12.91 7.61 -6.13
N ASN A 27 -13.29 7.78 -7.39
CA ASN A 27 -12.33 7.68 -8.50
C ASN A 27 -11.27 8.79 -8.45
N LEU A 28 -11.62 10.00 -8.02
CA LEU A 28 -10.67 11.12 -7.92
C LEU A 28 -9.58 10.83 -6.89
N PHE A 29 -9.93 10.23 -5.76
CA PHE A 29 -8.96 9.76 -4.79
C PHE A 29 -8.00 8.75 -5.42
N TRP A 30 -8.52 7.75 -6.14
CA TRP A 30 -7.68 6.73 -6.77
C TRP A 30 -6.83 7.28 -7.91
N ASP A 31 -7.31 8.26 -8.66
CA ASP A 31 -6.56 8.95 -9.70
C ASP A 31 -5.41 9.77 -9.12
N TYR A 32 -5.58 10.38 -7.94
CA TYR A 32 -4.47 10.99 -7.21
C TYR A 32 -3.42 9.94 -6.80
N VAL A 33 -3.86 8.81 -6.24
CA VAL A 33 -2.99 7.71 -5.78
C VAL A 33 -2.13 7.14 -6.93
N LYS A 34 -2.65 7.09 -8.16
CA LYS A 34 -1.92 6.61 -9.35
C LYS A 34 -0.68 7.44 -9.72
N ASN A 35 -0.49 8.63 -9.15
CA ASN A 35 0.68 9.47 -9.43
C ASN A 35 1.95 9.07 -8.65
N PHE A 36 1.85 8.05 -7.80
CA PHE A 36 2.93 7.53 -6.96
C PHE A 36 3.40 6.18 -7.44
N ASP A 37 4.66 5.84 -7.15
CA ASP A 37 5.27 4.57 -7.54
C ASP A 37 5.09 3.50 -6.43
N PHE A 38 5.02 3.94 -5.17
CA PHE A 38 4.67 3.12 -4.01
C PHE A 38 3.57 3.79 -3.19
N VAL A 39 2.59 3.00 -2.74
CA VAL A 39 1.48 3.48 -1.90
C VAL A 39 1.24 2.52 -0.72
N GLY A 40 1.20 3.06 0.50
CA GLY A 40 0.96 2.32 1.74
C GLY A 40 -0.25 2.83 2.52
N PRO A 41 -1.49 2.53 2.11
CA PRO A 41 -2.66 2.87 2.92
C PRO A 41 -2.73 2.10 4.24
N THR A 42 -2.87 2.81 5.35
CA THR A 42 -2.98 2.23 6.70
C THR A 42 -4.40 2.32 7.24
N GLU A 43 -4.69 1.54 8.30
CA GLU A 43 -6.00 1.50 8.99
C GLU A 43 -7.18 1.25 8.04
N THR A 44 -7.02 0.28 7.13
CA THR A 44 -7.99 0.02 6.06
C THR A 44 -9.23 -0.74 6.55
N TRP A 45 -9.17 -1.33 7.76
CA TRP A 45 -10.20 -2.19 8.36
C TRP A 45 -10.61 -3.39 7.49
N ILE A 46 -9.74 -3.79 6.56
CA ILE A 46 -10.02 -4.88 5.61
C ILE A 46 -9.67 -6.22 6.25
N LEU A 47 -10.66 -7.12 6.20
CA LEU A 47 -10.48 -8.53 6.55
C LEU A 47 -10.01 -9.29 5.31
N GLU A 48 -9.21 -10.33 5.50
CA GLU A 48 -8.71 -11.18 4.39
C GLU A 48 -9.84 -11.72 3.50
N ARG A 49 -10.99 -12.08 4.07
CA ARG A 49 -12.16 -12.55 3.32
C ARG A 49 -12.76 -11.50 2.36
N ASP A 50 -12.56 -10.22 2.65
CA ASP A 50 -13.07 -9.10 1.84
C ASP A 50 -12.03 -8.66 0.79
N TRP A 51 -10.83 -9.25 0.81
CA TRP A 51 -9.71 -8.81 -0.01
C TRP A 51 -9.95 -8.97 -1.50
N ASN A 52 -10.48 -10.12 -1.92
CA ASN A 52 -10.73 -10.40 -3.33
C ASN A 52 -11.69 -9.37 -3.94
N LYS A 53 -12.76 -9.00 -3.22
CA LYS A 53 -13.72 -7.97 -3.67
C LYS A 53 -13.08 -6.58 -3.74
N LEU A 54 -12.14 -6.28 -2.85
CA LEU A 54 -11.44 -5.00 -2.86
C LEU A 54 -10.46 -4.92 -4.03
N LYS A 55 -9.73 -5.99 -4.33
CA LYS A 55 -8.80 -6.06 -5.47
C LYS A 55 -9.45 -5.69 -6.80
N ASP A 56 -10.72 -6.04 -7.00
CA ASP A 56 -11.45 -5.76 -8.24
C ASP A 56 -11.69 -4.26 -8.48
N VAL A 57 -11.71 -3.45 -7.42
CA VAL A 57 -11.97 -2.00 -7.49
C VAL A 57 -10.73 -1.13 -7.31
N LEU A 58 -9.59 -1.75 -6.95
CA LEU A 58 -8.33 -1.03 -6.80
C LEU A 58 -7.70 -0.72 -8.17
N PRO A 59 -6.89 0.35 -8.28
CA PRO A 59 -6.16 0.66 -9.51
C PRO A 59 -5.28 -0.51 -9.97
N LYS A 60 -5.39 -0.88 -11.24
CA LYS A 60 -4.73 -2.07 -11.82
C LYS A 60 -3.26 -1.83 -12.17
N GLU A 61 -2.81 -0.58 -12.09
CA GLU A 61 -1.44 -0.13 -12.30
C GLU A 61 -0.51 -0.63 -11.20
N PHE A 62 -1.05 -0.86 -10.00
CA PHE A 62 -0.31 -1.41 -8.86
C PHE A 62 -0.49 -2.92 -8.72
N GLN A 63 0.55 -3.56 -8.20
CA GLN A 63 0.50 -4.88 -7.58
C GLN A 63 0.17 -4.69 -6.11
N TRP A 64 -1.04 -5.10 -5.71
CA TRP A 64 -1.55 -4.90 -4.36
C TRP A 64 -1.29 -6.10 -3.45
N LYS A 65 -0.74 -5.83 -2.26
CA LYS A 65 -0.61 -6.77 -1.14
C LYS A 65 -1.38 -6.24 0.07
N LEU A 66 -1.87 -7.16 0.91
CA LEU A 66 -2.62 -6.85 2.12
C LEU A 66 -2.02 -7.62 3.29
N GLU A 67 -1.55 -6.89 4.31
CA GLU A 67 -1.41 -7.45 5.64
C GLU A 67 -2.74 -7.31 6.38
N GLY A 68 -3.54 -8.37 6.28
CA GLY A 68 -4.92 -8.39 6.74
C GLY A 68 -5.05 -8.17 8.24
N ALA A 69 -6.23 -7.69 8.64
CA ALA A 69 -6.53 -7.54 10.05
C ALA A 69 -6.71 -8.91 10.74
N LYS A 70 -5.86 -9.23 11.74
CA LYS A 70 -6.08 -10.39 12.62
C LYS A 70 -7.18 -10.02 13.64
N LYS A 71 -8.19 -10.89 13.80
CA LYS A 71 -9.22 -10.74 14.85
C LYS A 71 -8.81 -11.53 16.08
N GLU A 72 -8.54 -10.86 17.20
CA GLU A 72 -8.25 -11.53 18.48
C GLU A 72 -9.51 -12.13 19.15
N LYS A 73 -10.73 -11.64 18.86
CA LYS A 73 -11.99 -12.10 19.50
C LYS A 73 -13.21 -12.08 18.57
N ARG A 74 -14.20 -12.95 18.85
CA ARG A 74 -15.49 -13.10 18.11
C ARG A 74 -16.32 -11.80 18.03
N LYS A 75 -16.13 -10.86 18.97
CA LYS A 75 -16.70 -9.48 19.01
C LYS A 75 -15.62 -8.38 19.19
N GLY A 76 -14.43 -8.54 18.62
CA GLY A 76 -13.37 -7.51 18.64
C GLY A 76 -13.37 -6.61 17.39
N ARG A 77 -12.91 -5.36 17.51
CA ARG A 77 -12.57 -4.51 16.35
C ARG A 77 -11.44 -5.18 15.57
N ALA A 78 -11.54 -5.22 14.24
CA ALA A 78 -10.47 -5.75 13.39
C ALA A 78 -9.25 -4.83 13.49
N LYS A 79 -8.09 -5.34 13.91
CA LYS A 79 -6.82 -4.58 13.92
C LYS A 79 -6.11 -4.83 12.58
N GLY A 80 -6.27 -3.94 11.60
CA GLY A 80 -5.73 -4.07 10.24
C GLY A 80 -4.47 -3.25 10.02
N ARG A 81 -3.39 -3.93 9.63
CA ARG A 81 -2.00 -3.46 9.69
C ARG A 81 -1.67 -2.47 8.57
N ILE A 82 -1.67 -2.90 7.31
CA ILE A 82 -1.34 -2.05 6.15
C ILE A 82 -1.77 -2.73 4.84
N MET A 83 -2.12 -1.93 3.83
CA MET A 83 -2.19 -2.37 2.43
C MET A 83 -1.04 -1.70 1.68
N THR A 84 -0.41 -2.39 0.74
CA THR A 84 0.65 -1.82 -0.09
C THR A 84 0.35 -2.03 -1.57
N GLY A 85 0.66 -1.02 -2.38
CA GLY A 85 0.57 -1.04 -3.83
C GLY A 85 1.90 -0.59 -4.41
N VAL A 86 2.47 -1.39 -5.30
CA VAL A 86 3.74 -1.09 -5.98
C VAL A 86 3.49 -1.10 -7.48
N THR A 87 3.99 -0.11 -8.22
CA THR A 87 3.83 -0.12 -9.67
C THR A 87 4.55 -1.31 -10.30
N LYS A 88 4.00 -1.86 -11.38
CA LYS A 88 4.47 -3.13 -12.00
C LYS A 88 5.89 -3.07 -12.57
N ASP A 89 6.43 -1.88 -12.77
CA ASP A 89 7.79 -1.62 -13.23
C ASP A 89 8.84 -1.66 -12.11
N ILE A 90 8.41 -1.65 -10.85
CA ILE A 90 9.29 -1.82 -9.69
C ILE A 90 9.33 -3.29 -9.30
N LYS A 91 10.54 -3.86 -9.30
CA LYS A 91 10.78 -5.21 -8.79
C LYS A 91 10.88 -5.17 -7.27
N GLU A 92 9.93 -5.81 -6.60
CA GLU A 92 10.01 -6.07 -5.17
C GLU A 92 11.02 -7.20 -4.91
N ILE A 93 11.93 -6.98 -3.95
CA ILE A 93 12.88 -7.99 -3.48
C ILE A 93 12.38 -8.44 -2.11
N GLU A 94 12.08 -9.72 -1.97
CA GLU A 94 11.69 -10.31 -0.68
C GLU A 94 12.95 -10.60 0.12
N GLU A 95 13.27 -9.74 1.10
CA GLU A 95 14.15 -10.10 2.20
C GLU A 95 13.30 -10.68 3.33
N GLY A 96 13.78 -11.74 4.00
CA GLY A 96 13.01 -12.51 4.97
C GLY A 96 12.26 -11.62 5.98
N ALA A 97 10.94 -11.73 6.02
CA ALA A 97 10.11 -10.94 6.92
C ALA A 97 10.33 -11.40 8.37
N ILE A 98 10.86 -10.53 9.22
CA ILE A 98 10.83 -10.73 10.67
C ILE A 98 9.52 -10.09 11.16
N GLU A 99 8.52 -10.90 11.47
CA GLU A 99 7.33 -10.42 12.18
C GLU A 99 7.76 -10.00 13.60
N MET A 100 7.99 -8.70 13.83
CA MET A 100 8.18 -8.15 15.18
C MET A 100 6.92 -7.40 15.61
N GLU A 101 6.30 -7.87 16.68
CA GLU A 101 5.12 -7.26 17.27
C GLU A 101 5.53 -6.01 18.07
N GLY A 102 5.13 -4.81 17.62
CA GLY A 102 5.17 -3.60 18.45
C GLY A 102 6.45 -2.74 18.44
N MET A 103 7.21 -2.63 17.34
CA MET A 103 8.34 -1.70 17.30
C MET A 103 7.92 -0.22 17.16
N VAL A 104 8.15 0.53 18.24
CA VAL A 104 8.53 1.94 18.24
C VAL A 104 10.01 1.97 18.63
N GLU A 105 10.90 2.41 17.75
CA GLU A 105 12.24 2.80 18.16
C GLU A 105 12.16 4.21 18.75
N ASN A 106 12.21 4.29 20.08
CA ASN A 106 12.56 5.52 20.77
C ASN A 106 14.07 5.50 20.97
N ASN A 107 14.77 6.47 20.37
CA ASN A 107 16.12 6.85 20.80
C ASN A 107 16.08 7.55 22.15
#